data_AF-A0A534SXX6-F1
#
_entry.id   AF-A0A534SXX6-F1
#
_cell.length_a   1.000
_cell.length_b   1.000
_cell.length_c   1.000
_cell.angle_alpha   90.00
_cell.angle_beta   90.00
_cell.angle_gamma   90.00
#
_symmetry.space_group_name_H-M   'P 1'
#
loop_
_entity.id
_entity.type
_entity.pdbx_description
1 polymer ?
#
loop_
_entity_poly.entity_id
_entity_poly.type
_entity_poly.pdbx_seq_one_letter_code
_entity_poly.pdbx_strand_id
1 'polypeptide(L)'
;MPSAHGAVLALLTLLFFFRVLGQALVVFFSLSWLPSTEQWASGLVPYPILLTVQGVMLIGMTKIVSDVWRGKGFFTQTRLRLARFLVAFSSIYASSMLLRYVITMILRPEMRWYGGTIPIFFHFVLAAFLYTWGNFHAREAIFASPDSAC
;
A
#
# COMPACT_ATOMS: atom_id res chain seq x y z
N MET A 1 24.25 -0.06 3.14
CA MET A 1 23.56 -0.43 1.88
C MET A 1 22.07 -0.38 2.14
N PRO A 2 21.22 0.17 1.25
CA PRO A 2 19.77 0.07 1.43
C PRO A 2 19.44 -1.42 1.56
N SER A 3 18.85 -1.83 2.68
CA SER A 3 18.37 -3.20 2.84
C SER A 3 17.40 -3.50 1.69
N ALA A 4 17.36 -4.75 1.20
CA ALA A 4 16.43 -5.12 0.13
C ALA A 4 14.97 -4.68 0.43
N HIS A 5 14.59 -4.65 1.71
CA HIS A 5 13.33 -4.13 2.21
C HIS A 5 13.14 -2.63 1.91
N GLY A 6 14.17 -1.80 2.13
CA GLY A 6 14.12 -0.37 1.82
C GLY A 6 13.91 -0.08 0.34
N ALA A 7 14.51 -0.87 -0.56
CA ALA A 7 14.29 -0.73 -2.01
C ALA A 7 12.86 -1.13 -2.41
N VAL A 8 12.35 -2.23 -1.86
CA VAL A 8 10.96 -2.69 -2.12
C VAL A 8 9.94 -1.67 -1.60
N LEU A 9 10.14 -1.15 -0.38
CA LEU A 9 9.25 -0.12 0.18
C LEU A 9 9.23 1.14 -0.69
N ALA A 10 10.40 1.61 -1.16
CA ALA A 10 10.50 2.76 -2.05
C ALA A 10 9.77 2.53 -3.38
N LEU A 11 9.93 1.36 -3.99
CA LEU A 11 9.20 0.98 -5.22
C LEU A 11 7.69 0.99 -5.00
N LEU A 12 7.20 0.41 -3.90
CA LEU A 12 5.78 0.37 -3.58
C LEU A 12 5.21 1.77 -3.29
N THR A 13 5.98 2.64 -2.61
CA THR A 13 5.63 4.06 -2.44
C THR A 13 5.54 4.77 -3.78
N LEU A 14 6.48 4.52 -4.70
CA LEU A 14 6.47 5.14 -6.03
C LEU A 14 5.24 4.69 -6.85
N LEU A 15 4.88 3.40 -6.80
CA LEU A 15 3.67 2.89 -7.44
C LEU A 15 2.41 3.56 -6.86
N PHE A 16 2.36 3.74 -5.55
CA PHE A 16 1.26 4.45 -4.88
C PHE A 16 1.24 5.95 -5.22
N PHE A 17 2.41 6.58 -5.38
CA PHE A 17 2.51 7.96 -5.85
C PHE A 17 1.93 8.11 -7.26
N PHE A 18 2.32 7.25 -8.21
CA PHE A 18 1.79 7.30 -9.57
C PHE A 18 0.27 7.13 -9.62
N ARG A 19 -0.28 6.32 -8.72
CA ARG A 19 -1.73 6.22 -8.55
C ARG A 19 -2.37 7.54 -8.12
N VAL A 20 -1.84 8.19 -7.07
CA VAL A 20 -2.37 9.48 -6.59
C VAL A 20 -2.22 10.55 -7.65
N LEU A 21 -1.09 10.57 -8.36
CA LEU A 21 -0.83 11.47 -9.48
C LEU A 21 -1.83 11.21 -10.62
N GLY A 22 -2.06 9.96 -11.01
CA GLY A 22 -3.04 9.60 -12.03
C GLY A 22 -4.43 10.11 -11.69
N GLN A 23 -4.89 9.91 -10.46
CA GLN A 23 -6.17 10.46 -10.01
C GLN A 23 -6.21 12.00 -10.02
N ALA A 24 -5.15 12.66 -9.55
CA ALA A 24 -5.07 14.12 -9.58
C ALA A 24 -5.12 14.63 -11.04
N LEU A 25 -4.40 13.99 -11.96
CA LEU A 25 -4.40 14.36 -13.37
C LEU A 25 -5.80 14.23 -13.99
N VAL A 26 -6.53 13.14 -13.70
CA VAL A 26 -7.90 12.98 -14.19
C VAL A 26 -8.83 14.05 -13.62
N VAL A 27 -8.72 14.35 -12.32
CA VAL A 27 -9.59 15.34 -11.66
C VAL A 27 -9.32 16.77 -12.14
N PHE A 28 -8.06 17.17 -12.28
CA PHE A 28 -7.70 18.56 -12.60
C PHE A 28 -7.62 18.83 -14.10
N PHE A 29 -7.23 17.85 -14.92
CA PHE A 29 -6.98 18.04 -16.35
C PHE A 29 -7.97 17.29 -17.25
N SER A 30 -8.88 16.48 -16.69
CA SER A 30 -9.93 15.76 -17.44
C SER A 30 -9.39 15.05 -18.70
N LEU A 31 -8.23 14.41 -18.57
CA LEU A 31 -7.52 13.79 -19.70
C LEU A 31 -8.36 12.66 -20.33
N SER A 32 -8.70 12.81 -21.60
CA SER A 32 -9.59 11.90 -22.35
C SER A 32 -9.03 10.50 -22.59
N TRP A 33 -7.71 10.33 -22.50
CA TRP A 33 -7.04 9.03 -22.65
C TRP A 33 -6.91 8.26 -21.33
N LEU A 34 -7.16 8.89 -20.18
CA LEU A 34 -7.21 8.19 -18.89
C LEU A 34 -8.63 7.71 -18.57
N PRO A 35 -8.77 6.61 -17.80
CA PRO A 35 -10.07 6.19 -17.29
C PRO A 35 -10.75 7.31 -16.51
N SER A 36 -12.08 7.44 -16.67
CA SER A 36 -12.88 8.43 -15.96
C SER A 36 -12.76 8.26 -14.44
N THR A 37 -13.00 9.34 -13.69
CA THR A 37 -12.99 9.33 -12.23
C THR A 37 -13.80 8.15 -11.67
N GLU A 38 -14.99 7.85 -12.18
CA GLU A 38 -15.78 6.71 -11.66
C GLU A 38 -15.05 5.36 -11.65
N GLN A 39 -14.11 5.13 -12.59
CA GLN A 39 -13.34 3.88 -12.64
C GLN A 39 -12.18 3.84 -11.65
N TRP A 40 -11.67 5.01 -11.22
CA TRP A 40 -10.60 5.14 -10.24
C TRP A 40 -11.10 5.11 -8.79
N ALA A 41 -12.39 5.35 -8.57
CA ALA A 41 -13.01 5.27 -7.27
C ALA A 41 -13.64 3.90 -7.08
N SER A 42 -13.72 3.48 -5.82
CA SER A 42 -14.57 2.34 -5.44
C SER A 42 -16.06 2.72 -5.38
N GLY A 43 -16.42 3.99 -5.65
CA GLY A 43 -17.77 4.53 -5.55
C GLY A 43 -18.24 4.84 -4.12
N LEU A 44 -17.46 4.46 -3.10
CA LEU A 44 -17.85 4.54 -1.68
C LEU A 44 -17.57 5.88 -1.02
N VAL A 45 -16.61 6.65 -1.53
CA VAL A 45 -16.09 7.87 -0.89
C VAL A 45 -15.99 9.01 -1.90
N PRO A 46 -16.40 10.25 -1.54
CA PRO A 46 -16.22 11.41 -2.39
C PRO A 46 -14.76 11.64 -2.79
N TYR A 47 -14.57 12.04 -4.04
CA TYR A 47 -13.27 12.24 -4.67
C TYR A 47 -12.26 13.11 -3.89
N PRO A 48 -12.65 14.29 -3.37
CA PRO A 48 -11.71 15.14 -2.62
C PRO A 48 -11.21 14.49 -1.34
N ILE A 49 -12.09 13.78 -0.63
CA ILE A 49 -11.76 13.05 0.60
C ILE A 49 -10.81 11.91 0.28
N LEU A 50 -11.10 11.15 -0.78
CA LEU A 50 -10.26 10.06 -1.24
C LEU A 50 -8.83 10.52 -1.55
N LEU A 51 -8.69 11.60 -2.34
CA LEU A 51 -7.39 12.19 -2.67
C LEU A 51 -6.65 12.70 -1.43
N THR A 52 -7.35 13.34 -0.50
CA THR A 52 -6.77 13.87 0.75
C THR A 52 -6.20 12.74 1.61
N VAL A 53 -6.99 11.69 1.85
CA VAL A 53 -6.56 10.52 2.64
C VAL A 53 -5.35 9.86 2.00
N GLN A 54 -5.30 9.79 0.67
CA GLN A 54 -4.17 9.21 -0.05
C GLN A 54 -2.91 10.07 -0.02
N GLY A 55 -3.06 11.39 -0.07
CA GLY A 55 -1.94 12.32 0.16
C GLY A 55 -1.33 12.11 1.55
N VAL A 56 -2.18 12.01 2.58
CA VAL A 56 -1.74 11.72 3.96
C VAL A 56 -1.03 10.35 4.04
N MET A 57 -1.59 9.32 3.42
CA MET A 57 -0.95 7.99 3.37
C MET A 57 0.40 8.04 2.66
N LEU A 58 0.50 8.75 1.53
CA LEU A 58 1.74 8.87 0.76
C LEU A 58 2.84 9.59 1.56
N ILE A 59 2.49 10.65 2.28
CA ILE A 59 3.42 11.33 3.20
C ILE A 59 3.91 10.34 4.27
N GLY A 60 2.99 9.57 4.87
CA GLY A 60 3.31 8.53 5.84
C GLY A 60 4.27 7.46 5.27
N MET A 61 3.97 6.93 4.09
CA MET A 61 4.82 5.94 3.40
C MET A 61 6.22 6.50 3.12
N THR A 62 6.31 7.74 2.64
CA THR A 62 7.59 8.42 2.34
C THR A 62 8.41 8.61 3.61
N LYS A 63 7.76 8.99 4.72
CA LYS A 63 8.40 9.10 6.03
C LYS A 63 8.94 7.75 6.51
N ILE A 64 8.16 6.67 6.37
CA ILE A 64 8.60 5.30 6.71
C ILE A 64 9.83 4.90 5.90
N VAL A 65 9.82 5.11 4.57
CA VAL A 65 10.98 4.81 3.70
C VAL A 65 12.21 5.62 4.13
N SER A 66 12.04 6.91 4.41
CA SER A 66 13.11 7.78 4.89
C SER A 66 13.69 7.32 6.22
N ASP A 67 12.84 6.95 7.19
CA ASP A 67 13.27 6.45 8.50
C ASP A 67 14.05 5.12 8.38
N VAL A 68 13.57 4.21 7.51
CA VAL A 68 14.25 2.93 7.22
C VAL A 68 15.61 3.16 6.57
N TRP A 69 15.72 4.09 5.61
CA TRP A 69 17.00 4.41 4.96
C TRP A 69 17.99 5.10 5.91
N ARG A 70 17.50 5.93 6.84
CA ARG A 70 18.34 6.61 7.83
C ARG A 70 18.75 5.70 8.99
N GLY A 71 18.11 4.53 9.14
CA GLY A 71 18.33 3.61 10.26
C GLY A 71 18.02 4.23 11.63
N LYS A 72 17.30 5.35 11.66
CA LYS A 72 17.00 6.16 12.83
C LYS A 72 15.64 6.80 12.64
N GLY A 73 14.76 6.71 13.63
CA GLY A 73 13.41 7.25 13.56
C GLY A 73 12.45 6.56 14.53
N PHE A 74 11.26 7.15 14.68
CA PHE A 74 10.18 6.56 15.47
C PHE A 74 9.69 5.25 14.84
N PHE A 75 9.68 5.18 13.50
CA PHE A 75 9.19 4.02 12.75
C PHE A 75 10.21 2.88 12.60
N THR A 76 11.43 3.05 13.09
CA THR A 76 12.44 1.98 13.25
C THR A 76 12.40 1.34 14.64
N GLN A 77 11.59 1.86 15.58
CA GLN A 77 11.44 1.19 16.88
C GLN A 77 10.67 -0.13 16.71
N THR A 78 11.41 -1.22 16.86
CA THR A 78 10.92 -2.57 16.58
C THR A 78 10.00 -3.05 17.69
N ARG A 79 8.71 -3.22 17.39
CA ARG A 79 7.73 -3.80 18.32
C ARG A 79 7.15 -5.08 17.72
N LEU A 80 7.51 -6.24 18.26
CA LEU A 80 7.03 -7.56 17.78
C LEU A 80 5.51 -7.67 17.66
N ARG A 81 4.76 -7.03 18.58
CA ARG A 81 3.29 -6.98 18.50
C ARG A 81 2.81 -6.17 17.29
N LEU A 82 3.43 -5.03 17.01
CA LEU A 82 3.10 -4.20 15.84
C LEU A 82 3.47 -4.93 14.55
N ALA A 83 4.63 -5.58 14.50
CA ALA A 83 5.05 -6.39 13.33
C ALA A 83 4.03 -7.49 13.01
N ARG A 84 3.66 -8.30 14.02
CA ARG A 84 2.63 -9.34 13.86
C ARG A 84 1.27 -8.78 13.45
N PHE A 85 0.86 -7.67 14.06
CA PHE A 85 -0.39 -7.00 13.70
C PHE A 85 -0.38 -6.52 12.25
N LEU A 86 0.69 -5.86 11.80
CA LEU A 86 0.82 -5.37 10.43
C LEU A 86 0.79 -6.51 9.40
N VAL A 87 1.50 -7.61 9.68
CA VAL A 87 1.50 -8.79 8.80
C VAL A 87 0.11 -9.44 8.75
N ALA A 88 -0.56 -9.62 9.89
CA ALA A 88 -1.89 -10.19 9.94
C ALA A 88 -2.93 -9.29 9.24
N PHE A 89 -2.91 -7.99 9.55
CA PHE A 89 -3.80 -7.00 8.96
C PHE A 89 -3.62 -6.92 7.44
N SER A 90 -2.37 -6.80 6.96
CA SER A 90 -2.09 -6.75 5.53
C SER A 90 -2.51 -8.02 4.79
N SER A 91 -2.32 -9.19 5.41
CA SER A 91 -2.75 -10.47 4.83
C SER A 91 -4.28 -10.57 4.73
N ILE A 92 -5.01 -10.20 5.79
CA ILE A 92 -6.49 -10.18 5.77
C ILE A 92 -6.99 -9.18 4.73
N TYR A 93 -6.37 -8.00 4.67
CA TYR A 93 -6.71 -6.96 3.72
C TYR A 93 -6.48 -7.39 2.26
N ALA A 94 -5.34 -8.00 1.96
CA ALA A 94 -5.04 -8.56 0.64
C ALA A 94 -6.04 -9.66 0.24
N SER A 95 -6.39 -10.56 1.18
CA SER A 95 -7.40 -11.60 0.94
C SER A 95 -8.78 -11.03 0.64
N SER A 96 -9.18 -9.95 1.33
CA SER A 96 -10.43 -9.23 1.03
C SER A 96 -10.42 -8.63 -0.38
N MET A 97 -9.30 -8.05 -0.81
CA MET A 97 -9.15 -7.54 -2.18
C MET A 97 -9.17 -8.64 -3.23
N LEU A 98 -8.57 -9.80 -2.93
CA LEU A 98 -8.63 -10.98 -3.79
C LEU A 98 -10.07 -11.48 -3.93
N LEU A 99 -10.80 -11.60 -2.82
CA LEU A 99 -12.20 -12.00 -2.84
C LEU A 99 -13.04 -11.02 -3.66
N ARG A 100 -12.84 -9.71 -3.47
CA ARG A 100 -13.52 -8.67 -4.26
C ARG A 100 -13.22 -8.85 -5.75
N TYR A 101 -11.97 -9.10 -6.13
CA TYR A 101 -11.60 -9.35 -7.52
C TYR A 101 -12.30 -10.59 -8.09
N VAL A 102 -12.25 -11.71 -7.37
CA VAL A 102 -12.88 -12.98 -7.80
C VAL A 102 -14.38 -12.79 -7.99
N ILE A 103 -15.06 -12.16 -7.03
CA ILE A 103 -16.50 -11.84 -7.14
C ILE A 103 -16.77 -10.93 -8.35
N THR A 104 -15.96 -9.89 -8.55
CA THR A 104 -16.10 -9.01 -9.73
C THR A 104 -15.92 -9.79 -11.03
N MET A 105 -14.95 -10.72 -11.12
CA MET A 105 -14.72 -11.53 -12.33
C MET A 105 -15.81 -12.56 -12.58
N ILE A 106 -16.44 -13.09 -11.54
CA ILE A 106 -17.59 -14.00 -11.68
C ILE A 106 -18.82 -13.24 -12.17
N LEU A 107 -19.10 -12.07 -11.60
CA LEU A 107 -20.31 -11.32 -11.93
C LEU A 107 -20.18 -10.50 -13.21
N ARG A 108 -19.00 -9.96 -13.49
CA ARG A 108 -18.74 -8.92 -14.51
C ARG A 108 -17.34 -9.12 -15.14
N PRO A 109 -17.11 -10.22 -15.87
CA PRO A 109 -15.81 -10.57 -16.43
C PRO A 109 -15.26 -9.54 -17.41
N GLU A 110 -16.13 -8.74 -18.04
CA GLU A 110 -15.75 -7.65 -18.93
C GLU A 110 -15.00 -6.52 -18.23
N MET A 111 -15.12 -6.39 -16.90
CA MET A 111 -14.44 -5.37 -16.09
C MET A 111 -13.03 -5.77 -15.65
N ARG A 112 -12.44 -6.81 -16.25
CA ARG A 112 -11.12 -7.36 -15.87
C ARG A 112 -10.01 -6.31 -15.88
N TRP A 113 -10.02 -5.45 -16.90
CA TRP A 113 -8.97 -4.46 -17.13
C TRP A 113 -9.41 -3.03 -16.80
N TYR A 114 -10.72 -2.76 -16.87
CA TYR A 114 -11.32 -1.43 -16.72
C TYR A 114 -12.61 -1.53 -15.88
N GLY A 115 -13.01 -0.47 -15.19
CA GLY A 115 -14.28 -0.48 -14.42
C GLY A 115 -14.16 -0.98 -12.97
N GLY A 116 -13.39 -0.29 -12.12
CA GLY A 116 -13.41 -0.52 -10.67
C GLY A 116 -12.52 -1.67 -10.16
N THR A 117 -11.79 -2.35 -11.05
CA THR A 117 -10.70 -3.28 -10.74
C THR A 117 -9.35 -2.57 -10.54
N ILE A 118 -9.16 -1.40 -11.14
CA ILE A 118 -7.98 -0.54 -10.96
C ILE A 118 -7.67 -0.30 -9.46
N PRO A 119 -8.63 0.10 -8.61
CA PRO A 119 -8.38 0.28 -7.18
C PRO A 119 -7.90 -1.00 -6.48
N ILE A 120 -8.36 -2.18 -6.91
CA ILE A 120 -8.00 -3.46 -6.29
C ILE A 120 -6.50 -3.71 -6.39
N PHE A 121 -5.91 -3.49 -7.57
CA PHE A 121 -4.46 -3.62 -7.76
C PHE A 121 -3.66 -2.68 -6.86
N PHE A 122 -4.12 -1.44 -6.70
CA PHE A 122 -3.45 -0.49 -5.82
C PHE A 122 -3.63 -0.81 -4.32
N HIS A 123 -4.74 -1.44 -3.94
CA HIS A 123 -4.88 -1.99 -2.59
C HIS A 123 -3.92 -3.14 -2.32
N PHE A 124 -3.60 -3.97 -3.33
CA PHE A 124 -2.52 -4.95 -3.21
C PHE A 124 -1.15 -4.30 -3.04
N VAL A 125 -0.85 -3.20 -3.74
CA VAL A 125 0.40 -2.42 -3.54
C VAL A 125 0.49 -1.91 -2.10
N LEU A 126 -0.60 -1.36 -1.57
CA LEU A 126 -0.66 -0.89 -0.18
C LEU A 126 -0.50 -2.06 0.81
N ALA A 127 -1.16 -3.18 0.56
CA ALA A 127 -1.04 -4.38 1.39
C ALA A 127 0.40 -4.92 1.40
N ALA A 128 1.05 -4.99 0.24
CA ALA A 128 2.44 -5.41 0.10
C ALA A 128 3.40 -4.46 0.83
N PHE A 129 3.11 -3.16 0.84
CA PHE A 129 3.90 -2.19 1.60
C PHE A 129 3.83 -2.47 3.10
N LEU A 130 2.62 -2.63 3.64
CA LEU A 130 2.40 -2.94 5.06
C LEU A 130 3.02 -4.28 5.46
N TYR A 131 2.89 -5.29 4.60
CA TYR A 131 3.49 -6.61 4.82
C TYR A 131 5.02 -6.53 4.85
N THR A 132 5.63 -5.87 3.87
CA THR A 132 7.09 -5.70 3.78
C THR A 132 7.63 -4.93 4.98
N TRP A 133 6.92 -3.89 5.41
CA TRP A 133 7.30 -3.11 6.59
C TRP A 133 7.17 -3.93 7.88
N GLY A 134 6.09 -4.70 8.03
CA GLY A 134 5.91 -5.62 9.15
C GLY A 134 7.00 -6.71 9.22
N ASN A 135 7.38 -7.28 8.08
CA ASN A 135 8.42 -8.31 8.01
C ASN A 135 9.83 -7.76 8.30
N PHE A 136 10.11 -6.52 7.85
CA PHE A 136 11.34 -5.80 8.21
C PHE A 136 11.48 -5.69 9.74
N HIS A 137 10.42 -5.26 10.42
CA HIS A 137 10.37 -5.19 11.88
C HIS A 137 10.47 -6.57 12.56
N ALA A 138 9.80 -7.60 12.03
CA ALA A 138 9.90 -8.94 12.59
C ALA A 138 11.34 -9.46 12.56
N ARG A 139 12.06 -9.23 11.45
CA ARG A 139 13.46 -9.63 11.29
C ARG A 139 14.39 -8.88 12.23
N GLU A 140 14.31 -7.56 12.29
CA GLU A 140 15.17 -6.78 13.20
C GLU A 140 14.95 -7.14 14.67
N ALA A 141 13.71 -7.43 15.08
CA ALA A 141 13.41 -7.81 16.46
C ALA A 141 13.98 -9.19 16.82
N ILE A 142 13.93 -10.14 15.89
CA ILE A 142 14.53 -11.48 16.09
C ILE A 142 16.05 -11.35 16.24
N PHE A 143 16.72 -10.55 15.40
CA PHE A 143 18.17 -10.36 15.49
C PHE A 143 18.61 -9.52 16.70
N ALA A 144 17.74 -8.64 17.22
CA ALA A 144 18.02 -7.82 18.40
C ALA A 144 17.79 -8.54 19.74
N SER A 145 17.13 -9.72 19.75
CA SER A 145 16.96 -10.57 20.94
C SER A 145 17.88 -11.80 20.86
N PRO A 146 19.17 -11.69 21.24
CA PRO A 146 20.07 -12.84 21.30
C PRO A 146 19.67 -13.88 22.37
N ASP A 147 18.82 -13.53 23.33
CA ASP A 147 18.49 -14.38 24.49
C ASP A 147 17.32 -15.37 24.27
N SER A 148 17.00 -15.76 23.03
CA SER A 148 15.97 -16.79 22.77
C SER A 148 16.52 -18.11 22.20
N ALA A 149 17.85 -18.25 22.20
CA ALA A 149 18.55 -19.45 21.81
C ALA A 149 19.42 -19.96 22.97
N CYS A 150 18.80 -20.34 24.10
CA CYS A 150 19.29 -21.32 25.06
C CYS A 150 18.17 -21.70 26.02
#